data_AF-A0A0K9XMD4-F1
#
_entry.id   AF-A0A0K9XMD4-F1
#
_cell.length_a   1.000
_cell.length_b   1.000
_cell.length_c   1.000
_cell.angle_alpha   90.00
_cell.angle_beta   90.00
_cell.angle_gamma   90.00
#
_symmetry.space_group_name_H-M   'P 1'
#
loop_
_entity.id
_entity.type
_entity.pdbx_description
1 polymer ?
#
loop_
_entity_poly.entity_id
_entity_poly.type
_entity_poly.pdbx_seq_one_letter_code
_entity_poly.pdbx_strand_id
1 'polypeptide(L)'
;MGADQPAPTHRRESAMRLPPALLALASALALTLSSAAAAHAQDELGLNYKYFDPKTETAVGTSLAEQPPLNECILIQDVEQLSPDQPNSSAFGPQNISTRANAQLFASDDCTGTPKAVLKPGSDQQPDSLTFRSVKFVLP
;
A
#
# COMPACT_ATOMS: atom_id res chain seq x y z
N MET A 1 -6.72 -102.01 -22.24
CA MET A 1 -8.03 -101.44 -22.57
C MET A 1 -8.03 -100.01 -22.06
N GLY A 2 -7.65 -99.08 -22.94
CA GLY A 2 -8.49 -97.93 -23.30
C GLY A 2 -7.84 -96.70 -22.66
N ALA A 3 -7.22 -95.80 -23.44
CA ALA A 3 -7.92 -94.72 -24.15
C ALA A 3 -8.70 -93.89 -23.10
N ASP A 4 -8.59 -92.60 -22.95
CA ASP A 4 -8.17 -91.50 -23.81
C ASP A 4 -8.45 -90.29 -22.90
N GLN A 5 -7.65 -89.21 -22.95
CA GLN A 5 -8.15 -87.95 -22.40
C GLN A 5 -9.41 -87.55 -23.17
N PRO A 6 -10.32 -86.80 -22.55
CA PRO A 6 -10.51 -85.48 -23.13
C PRO A 6 -10.70 -84.38 -22.09
N ALA A 7 -10.09 -83.25 -22.41
CA ALA A 7 -10.49 -81.95 -21.90
C ALA A 7 -11.90 -81.57 -22.41
N PRO A 8 -12.69 -80.88 -21.58
CA PRO A 8 -13.65 -79.87 -22.03
C PRO A 8 -13.16 -78.49 -21.59
N THR A 9 -12.67 -77.64 -22.50
CA THR A 9 -13.43 -76.59 -23.20
C THR A 9 -14.31 -75.69 -22.32
N HIS A 10 -13.87 -74.42 -22.26
CA HIS A 10 -14.68 -73.21 -22.28
C HIS A 10 -15.89 -73.08 -21.34
N ARG A 11 -15.71 -72.26 -20.29
CA ARG A 11 -16.63 -71.15 -20.08
C ARG A 11 -15.86 -69.90 -19.65
N ARG A 12 -15.84 -68.91 -20.54
CA ARG A 12 -15.47 -67.53 -20.22
C ARG A 12 -16.49 -67.02 -19.20
N GLU A 13 -16.10 -66.94 -17.94
CA GLU A 13 -16.62 -65.89 -17.07
C GLU A 13 -15.64 -64.73 -17.19
N SER A 14 -15.99 -63.80 -18.08
CA SER A 14 -15.43 -62.45 -18.06
C SER A 14 -15.82 -61.83 -16.72
N ALA A 15 -15.02 -62.10 -15.68
CA ALA A 15 -15.03 -61.32 -14.46
C ALA A 15 -14.61 -59.90 -14.87
N MET A 16 -15.62 -59.06 -15.11
CA MET A 16 -15.46 -57.63 -15.32
C MET A 16 -14.97 -57.03 -14.00
N ARG A 17 -13.67 -57.20 -13.73
CA ARG A 17 -12.98 -56.49 -12.66
C ARG A 17 -12.90 -55.05 -13.10
N LEU A 18 -13.82 -54.24 -12.59
CA LEU A 18 -13.83 -52.80 -12.76
C LEU A 18 -12.44 -52.24 -12.44
N PRO A 19 -11.77 -51.56 -13.38
CA PRO A 19 -10.75 -50.60 -13.02
C PRO A 19 -11.45 -49.25 -12.79
N PRO A 20 -11.24 -48.65 -11.62
CA PRO A 20 -11.05 -47.22 -11.62
C PRO A 20 -9.78 -46.90 -10.84
N ALA A 21 -8.70 -46.75 -11.60
CA ALA A 21 -7.82 -45.62 -11.37
C ALA A 21 -8.69 -44.37 -11.20
N LEU A 22 -8.17 -43.38 -10.45
CA LEU A 22 -8.80 -42.10 -10.16
C LEU A 22 -9.70 -42.12 -8.91
N LEU A 23 -9.07 -42.32 -7.74
CA LEU A 23 -9.56 -41.66 -6.53
C LEU A 23 -9.38 -40.15 -6.74
N ALA A 24 -10.44 -39.58 -7.30
CA ALA A 24 -10.61 -38.18 -7.57
C ALA A 24 -10.55 -37.38 -6.27
N LEU A 25 -9.61 -36.43 -6.23
CA LEU A 25 -9.83 -35.02 -5.88
C LEU A 25 -11.13 -34.76 -5.08
N ALA A 26 -11.08 -34.97 -3.77
CA ALA A 26 -12.19 -34.61 -2.88
C ALA A 26 -11.66 -33.82 -1.68
N SER A 27 -11.27 -32.56 -1.92
CA SER A 27 -11.07 -31.54 -0.88
C SER A 27 -11.04 -30.15 -1.54
N ALA A 28 -12.16 -29.74 -2.12
CA ALA A 28 -12.40 -28.37 -2.53
C ALA A 28 -13.66 -27.85 -1.82
N LEU A 29 -13.62 -26.56 -1.49
CA LEU A 29 -14.68 -25.73 -0.88
C LEU A 29 -14.83 -25.78 0.65
N ALA A 30 -13.91 -25.13 1.35
CA ALA A 30 -14.22 -24.44 2.61
C ALA A 30 -13.30 -23.23 2.85
N LEU A 31 -13.08 -22.38 1.85
CA LEU A 31 -12.36 -21.10 1.98
C LEU A 31 -13.07 -20.01 1.18
N THR A 32 -14.37 -19.84 1.43
CA THR A 32 -15.11 -18.65 0.98
C THR A 32 -15.78 -18.00 2.18
N LEU A 33 -15.01 -17.75 3.25
CA LEU A 33 -15.42 -16.74 4.21
C LEU A 33 -14.90 -15.40 3.72
N SER A 34 -15.81 -14.70 3.05
CA SER A 34 -15.75 -13.31 2.67
C SER A 34 -15.15 -12.43 3.76
N SER A 35 -13.87 -12.11 3.65
CA SER A 35 -13.44 -10.78 4.02
C SER A 35 -13.67 -9.89 2.80
N ALA A 36 -14.91 -9.44 2.63
CA ALA A 36 -15.09 -8.08 2.12
C ALA A 36 -14.49 -7.17 3.20
N ALA A 37 -13.16 -7.12 3.24
CA ALA A 37 -12.49 -5.96 3.78
C ALA A 37 -13.11 -4.85 2.96
N ALA A 38 -13.91 -4.01 3.61
CA ALA A 38 -14.28 -2.75 3.02
C ALA A 38 -12.96 -2.20 2.48
N ALA A 39 -12.87 -2.09 1.15
CA ALA A 39 -12.00 -1.10 0.55
C ALA A 39 -12.60 0.22 1.05
N HIS A 40 -12.32 0.53 2.33
CA HIS A 40 -12.44 1.87 2.84
C HIS A 40 -11.69 2.66 1.78
N ALA A 41 -12.40 3.53 1.07
CA ALA A 41 -11.76 4.60 0.35
C ALA A 41 -10.96 5.34 1.41
N GLN A 42 -9.74 4.86 1.66
CA GLN A 42 -8.84 5.33 2.69
C GLN A 42 -8.72 6.81 2.45
N ASP A 43 -8.98 7.63 3.48
CA ASP A 43 -8.32 8.93 3.71
C ASP A 43 -7.15 9.18 2.76
N GLU A 44 -7.35 9.51 1.46
CA GLU A 44 -6.25 9.71 0.50
C GLU A 44 -5.77 11.12 0.78
N LEU A 45 -5.11 11.23 1.91
CA LEU A 45 -4.36 12.38 2.34
C LEU A 45 -2.90 12.02 2.16
N GLY A 46 -2.12 12.97 1.70
CA GLY A 46 -0.72 12.73 1.44
C GLY A 46 -0.04 13.98 0.92
N LEU A 47 1.25 14.05 1.16
CA LEU A 47 2.12 15.10 0.68
C LEU A 47 3.42 14.44 0.23
N ASN A 48 3.79 14.62 -1.03
CA ASN A 48 5.15 14.34 -1.46
C ASN A 48 6.00 15.58 -1.18
N TYR A 49 7.24 15.37 -0.78
CA TYR A 49 8.19 16.45 -0.53
C TYR A 49 9.62 15.95 -0.68
N LYS A 50 10.56 16.88 -0.64
CA LYS A 50 11.99 16.59 -0.56
C LYS A 50 12.55 17.17 0.74
N TYR A 51 13.63 16.57 1.21
CA TYR A 51 14.46 17.13 2.28
C TYR A 51 15.93 16.85 1.97
N PHE A 52 16.84 17.55 2.65
CA PHE A 52 18.26 17.24 2.60
C PHE A 52 18.62 16.25 3.70
N ASP A 53 19.11 15.07 3.33
CA ASP A 53 19.64 14.12 4.29
C ASP A 53 21.04 14.57 4.74
N PRO A 54 21.23 14.92 6.03
CA PRO A 54 22.51 15.42 6.52
C PRO A 54 23.61 14.33 6.53
N LYS A 55 23.26 13.05 6.45
CA LYS A 55 24.24 11.96 6.44
C LYS A 55 24.87 11.76 5.08
N THR A 56 24.08 11.93 4.03
CA THR A 56 24.50 11.74 2.63
C THR A 56 24.76 13.05 1.91
N GLU A 57 24.36 14.19 2.49
CA GLU A 57 24.40 15.52 1.89
C GLU A 57 23.64 15.62 0.57
N THR A 58 22.58 14.82 0.41
CA THR A 58 21.77 14.77 -0.81
C THR A 58 20.32 15.12 -0.57
N ALA A 59 19.64 15.61 -1.60
CA ALA A 59 18.20 15.80 -1.60
C ALA A 59 17.50 14.45 -1.81
N VAL A 60 16.62 14.07 -0.88
CA VAL A 60 15.84 12.84 -0.90
C VAL A 60 14.37 13.18 -1.05
N GLY A 61 13.70 12.57 -2.04
CA GLY A 61 12.25 12.65 -2.20
C GLY A 61 11.56 11.59 -1.36
N THR A 62 10.48 11.97 -0.68
CA THR A 62 9.70 11.10 0.20
C THR A 62 8.23 11.51 0.22
N SER A 63 7.41 10.74 0.91
CA SER A 63 5.99 10.99 1.11
C SER A 63 5.69 10.95 2.60
N LEU A 64 4.76 11.80 3.04
CA LEU A 64 4.15 11.63 4.36
C LEU A 64 3.49 10.25 4.45
N ALA A 65 3.43 9.73 5.68
CA ALA A 65 2.78 8.46 5.99
C ALA A 65 1.45 8.34 5.24
N GLU A 66 1.16 7.15 4.72
CA GLU A 66 -0.13 6.90 4.09
C GLU A 66 -1.21 7.10 5.17
N GLN A 67 -2.10 8.08 4.95
CA GLN A 67 -3.16 8.51 5.87
C GLN A 67 -2.73 9.41 7.06
N PRO A 68 -2.16 10.61 6.80
CA PRO A 68 -2.04 11.63 7.83
C PRO A 68 -3.41 12.03 8.41
N PRO A 69 -3.50 12.42 9.69
CA PRO A 69 -4.75 12.89 10.30
C PRO A 69 -5.25 14.22 9.70
N LEU A 70 -6.57 14.36 9.61
CA LEU A 70 -7.22 15.64 9.29
C LEU A 70 -7.16 16.59 10.49
N ASN A 71 -6.98 17.87 10.22
CA ASN A 71 -6.99 18.97 11.18
C ASN A 71 -5.95 18.90 12.32
N GLU A 72 -4.99 17.99 12.24
CA GLU A 72 -3.86 17.90 13.14
C GLU A 72 -2.61 18.50 12.50
N CYS A 73 -1.75 19.08 13.34
CA CYS A 73 -0.46 19.56 12.88
C CYS A 73 0.52 18.40 12.77
N ILE A 74 1.17 18.27 11.62
CA ILE A 74 2.10 17.19 11.34
C ILE A 74 3.46 17.83 11.10
N LEU A 75 4.38 17.59 12.04
CA LEU A 75 5.79 17.92 11.90
C LEU A 75 6.45 16.97 10.91
N ILE A 76 7.24 17.51 9.98
CA ILE A 76 8.01 16.71 9.04
C ILE A 76 9.20 16.09 9.78
N GLN A 77 9.08 14.81 10.12
CA GLN A 77 10.05 14.08 10.94
C GLN A 77 11.46 14.06 10.32
N ASP A 78 11.57 14.03 8.99
CA ASP A 78 12.86 14.04 8.30
C ASP A 78 13.69 15.31 8.58
N VAL A 79 13.04 16.40 9.02
CA VAL A 79 13.70 17.67 9.35
C VAL A 79 13.47 18.12 10.79
N GLU A 80 12.78 17.33 11.62
CA GLU A 80 12.47 17.65 13.03
C GLU A 80 13.74 17.88 13.86
N GLN A 81 14.74 17.03 13.68
CA GLN A 81 16.00 17.08 14.43
C GLN A 81 16.93 18.22 13.98
N LEU A 82 16.59 18.90 12.89
CA LEU A 82 17.39 19.99 12.34
C LEU A 82 16.97 21.30 12.99
N SER A 83 17.95 22.15 13.33
CA SER A 83 17.64 23.48 13.86
C SER A 83 16.99 24.34 12.78
N PRO A 84 15.82 24.97 13.01
CA PRO A 84 15.11 25.73 11.98
C PRO A 84 15.95 26.85 11.35
N ASP A 85 16.91 27.40 12.08
CA ASP A 85 17.78 28.49 11.60
C ASP A 85 18.97 28.01 10.75
N GLN A 86 19.14 26.71 10.55
CA GLN A 86 20.22 26.16 9.73
C GLN A 86 19.83 26.07 8.25
N PRO A 87 20.81 26.18 7.32
CA PRO A 87 20.54 25.87 5.92
C PRO A 87 20.05 24.43 5.78
N ASN A 88 19.13 24.20 4.85
CA ASN A 88 18.59 22.87 4.54
C ASN A 88 17.85 22.17 5.70
N SER A 89 17.39 22.94 6.69
CA SER A 89 16.62 22.47 7.87
C SER A 89 15.11 22.29 7.63
N SER A 90 14.69 22.34 6.36
CA SER A 90 13.28 22.38 5.98
C SER A 90 13.01 21.41 4.84
N ALA A 91 11.78 20.88 4.82
CA ALA A 91 11.25 20.21 3.66
C ALA A 91 10.95 21.24 2.56
N PHE A 92 11.01 20.81 1.31
CA PHE A 92 10.82 21.68 0.15
C PHE A 92 10.23 20.94 -1.03
N GLY A 93 9.76 21.71 -2.03
CA GLY A 93 9.07 21.15 -3.17
C GLY A 93 7.92 20.24 -2.74
N PRO A 94 6.87 20.76 -2.08
CA PRO A 94 5.71 19.96 -1.73
C PRO A 94 4.79 19.70 -2.94
N GLN A 95 4.13 18.55 -2.95
CA GLN A 95 3.01 18.24 -3.84
C GLN A 95 1.88 17.63 -3.00
N ASN A 96 0.71 18.26 -3.02
CA ASN A 96 -0.47 17.72 -2.37
C ASN A 96 -1.08 16.61 -3.24
N ILE A 97 -0.80 15.36 -2.88
CA ILE A 97 -1.37 14.18 -3.52
C ILE A 97 -2.72 13.77 -2.90
N SER A 98 -3.23 14.55 -1.93
CA SER A 98 -4.57 14.31 -1.40
C SER A 98 -5.64 14.52 -2.47
N THR A 99 -6.68 13.69 -2.45
CA THR A 99 -7.85 13.84 -3.34
C THR A 99 -8.98 14.68 -2.74
N ARG A 100 -8.86 15.12 -1.48
CA ARG A 100 -10.01 15.68 -0.75
C ARG A 100 -9.69 16.75 0.30
N ALA A 101 -8.43 16.93 0.69
CA ALA A 101 -8.04 17.98 1.63
C ALA A 101 -7.02 18.95 1.02
N ASN A 102 -7.15 20.23 1.40
CA ASN A 102 -6.09 21.19 1.22
C ASN A 102 -4.93 20.87 2.18
N ALA A 103 -3.69 21.01 1.73
CA ALA A 103 -2.51 20.97 2.58
C ALA A 103 -2.07 22.40 2.91
N GLN A 104 -2.22 22.81 4.17
CA GLN A 104 -1.72 24.10 4.68
C GLN A 104 -0.28 23.91 5.16
N LEU A 105 0.67 24.65 4.59
CA LEU A 105 2.09 24.51 4.86
C LEU A 105 2.59 25.63 5.78
N PHE A 106 3.37 25.29 6.80
CA PHE A 106 3.85 26.23 7.80
C PHE A 106 5.38 26.20 7.91
N ALA A 107 5.97 27.35 8.25
CA ALA A 107 7.40 27.45 8.52
C ALA A 107 7.78 26.93 9.92
N SER A 108 6.85 26.99 10.86
CA SER A 108 7.05 26.50 12.23
C SER A 108 6.73 25.00 12.33
N ASP A 109 7.04 24.42 13.48
CA ASP A 109 6.89 22.98 13.74
C ASP A 109 5.50 22.62 14.27
N ASP A 110 4.79 23.62 14.79
CA ASP A 110 3.55 23.52 15.54
C ASP A 110 2.34 24.09 14.78
N CYS A 111 2.51 24.38 13.48
CA CYS A 111 1.49 24.98 12.62
C CYS A 111 0.90 26.29 13.17
N THR A 112 1.71 27.05 13.92
CA THR A 112 1.31 28.38 14.41
C THR A 112 1.48 29.46 13.34
N GLY A 113 0.69 30.51 13.46
CA GLY A 113 0.71 31.64 12.53
C GLY A 113 -0.05 31.37 11.22
N THR A 114 0.27 32.17 10.20
CA THR A 114 -0.38 32.08 8.88
C THR A 114 0.32 31.02 8.03
N PRO A 115 -0.42 30.13 7.33
CA PRO A 115 0.18 29.22 6.37
C PRO A 115 0.99 29.98 5.31
N LYS A 116 2.19 29.51 5.01
CA LYS A 116 3.02 30.03 3.90
C LYS A 116 2.36 29.78 2.54
N ALA A 117 1.68 28.65 2.43
CA ALA A 117 0.96 28.25 1.22
C ALA A 117 -0.18 27.31 1.58
N VAL A 118 -1.19 27.28 0.72
CA VAL A 118 -2.29 26.32 0.79
C VAL A 118 -2.37 25.62 -0.55
N LEU A 119 -2.12 24.32 -0.54
CA LEU A 119 -2.13 23.49 -1.74
C LEU A 119 -3.48 22.79 -1.85
N LYS A 120 -4.16 22.98 -2.98
CA LYS A 120 -5.43 22.30 -3.26
C LYS A 120 -5.22 20.79 -3.44
N PRO A 121 -6.26 19.96 -3.24
CA PRO A 121 -6.21 18.55 -3.59
C PRO A 121 -5.68 18.33 -5.01
N GLY A 122 -4.74 17.39 -5.18
CA GLY A 122 -4.15 17.03 -6.47
C GLY A 122 -3.35 18.15 -7.16
N SER A 123 -2.93 19.18 -6.43
CA SER A 123 -2.15 20.27 -7.01
C SER A 123 -0.79 19.78 -7.51
N ASP A 124 -0.31 20.40 -8.59
CA ASP A 124 1.02 20.14 -9.12
C ASP A 124 2.13 20.39 -8.09
N GLN A 125 3.26 19.72 -8.34
CA GLN A 125 4.51 19.88 -7.64
C GLN A 125 4.91 21.36 -7.55
N GLN A 126 5.11 21.85 -6.33
CA GLN A 126 5.54 23.23 -6.11
C GLN A 126 7.06 23.39 -6.32
N PRO A 127 7.53 24.62 -6.59
CA PRO A 127 8.96 24.90 -6.73
C PRO A 127 9.76 24.57 -5.47
N ASP A 128 11.04 24.23 -5.64
CA ASP A 128 11.95 23.93 -4.52
C ASP A 128 12.23 25.14 -3.61
N SER A 129 11.87 26.36 -4.02
CA SER A 129 11.91 27.56 -3.16
C SER A 129 10.81 27.59 -2.09
N LEU A 130 9.75 26.80 -2.24
CA LEU A 130 8.71 26.68 -1.23
C LEU A 130 9.14 25.69 -0.15
N THR A 131 9.60 26.23 0.97
CA THR A 131 10.05 25.47 2.14
C THR A 131 9.03 25.47 3.28
N PHE A 132 9.00 24.39 4.07
CA PHE A 132 8.09 24.22 5.20
C PHE A 132 8.65 23.21 6.22
N ARG A 133 8.14 23.23 7.44
CA ARG A 133 8.51 22.28 8.52
C ARG A 133 7.33 21.50 9.06
N SER A 134 6.12 22.04 8.96
CA SER A 134 4.90 21.32 9.30
C SER A 134 3.79 21.54 8.29
N VAL A 135 2.81 20.64 8.31
CA VAL A 135 1.63 20.68 7.45
C VAL A 135 0.37 20.34 8.25
N LYS A 136 -0.75 20.94 7.85
CA LYS A 136 -2.09 20.60 8.34
C LYS A 136 -3.02 20.34 7.17
N PHE A 137 -3.64 19.16 7.15
CA PHE A 137 -4.66 18.84 6.15
C PHE A 137 -6.03 19.34 6.61
N VAL A 138 -6.70 20.14 5.80
CA VAL A 138 -8.04 20.67 6.09
C VAL A 138 -8.96 20.46 4.91
N LEU A 139 -10.25 20.23 5.17
CA LEU A 139 -11.22 20.15 4.08
C LEU A 139 -11.39 21.53 3.40
N PRO A 140 -11.72 21.58 2.10
CA PRO A 140 -11.89 22.82 1.34
C PRO A 140 -12.96 23.77 1.85
#